data_AF-A0A7K0KKB1-F1
#
_entry.id   AF-A0A7K0KKB1-F1
#
_cell.length_a   1.000
_cell.length_b   1.000
_cell.length_c   1.000
_cell.angle_alpha   90.00
_cell.angle_beta   90.00
_cell.angle_gamma   90.00
#
_symmetry.space_group_name_H-M   'P 1'
#
loop_
_entity.id
_entity.type
_entity.pdbx_description
1 polymer ?
#
loop_
_entity_poly.entity_id
_entity_poly.type
_entity_poly.pdbx_seq_one_letter_code
_entity_poly.pdbx_strand_id
1 'polypeptide(L)'
;MPPTSPLTVRRITPDEHLAYVRARSGQATISFLQLPSWAGAKAEWAHASLGWFDESDTLVGAALVLLRQVPKVKRFLAYLPEGPDIDWTGERTGLDLAAWLEPLAQHLKAIGAFAVKLGPMVAVRRWDADTLKAAIAEGSAHRLREVAPDETWPDALAVADRLRALGWTQKADTGAGFGDVQPRYVFQVPLVGRTEDDLLASFNQLWRRNIKKAEKSGVEITHGTYDDLPAFHAIYVETALRDRFTPRGLAYFQRMWRAMEAEDPERLTLYLARYEG
;
A
#
# COMPACT_ATOMS: atom_id res chain seq x y z
N MET A 1 5.49 16.28 31.45
CA MET A 1 5.24 15.05 30.65
C MET A 1 3.99 15.31 29.83
N PRO A 2 4.01 15.12 28.50
CA PRO A 2 2.77 15.16 27.73
C PRO A 2 1.87 13.99 28.20
N PRO A 3 0.53 14.13 28.11
CA PRO A 3 -0.40 13.14 28.62
C PRO A 3 -0.28 11.82 27.84
N THR A 4 0.16 10.77 28.52
CA THR A 4 0.05 9.38 28.06
C THR A 4 -1.37 8.89 28.33
N SER A 5 -2.36 9.36 27.57
CA SER A 5 -3.66 8.69 27.57
C SER A 5 -3.45 7.31 26.93
N PRO A 6 -3.65 6.20 27.66
CA PRO A 6 -3.23 4.89 27.17
C PRO A 6 -4.24 4.40 26.13
N LEU A 7 -3.80 4.36 24.86
CA LEU A 7 -4.55 3.66 23.83
C LEU A 7 -4.58 2.16 24.14
N THR A 8 -5.72 1.52 23.92
CA THR A 8 -5.84 0.07 24.03
C THR A 8 -5.99 -0.56 22.66
N VAL A 9 -5.38 -1.74 22.45
CA VAL A 9 -5.46 -2.48 21.18
C VAL A 9 -6.24 -3.78 21.36
N ARG A 10 -7.33 -3.92 20.61
CA ARG A 10 -8.14 -5.14 20.58
C ARG A 10 -8.49 -5.55 19.15
N ARG A 11 -8.93 -6.80 19.02
CA ARG A 11 -9.50 -7.28 17.75
C ARG A 11 -10.83 -6.56 17.50
N ILE A 12 -11.03 -6.20 16.24
CA ILE A 12 -12.28 -5.68 15.71
C ILE A 12 -12.76 -6.61 14.60
N THR A 13 -14.05 -6.55 14.31
CA THR A 13 -14.64 -7.27 13.17
C THR A 13 -14.20 -6.66 11.84
N PRO A 14 -14.25 -7.41 10.73
CA PRO A 14 -14.07 -6.85 9.39
C PRO A 14 -14.98 -5.64 9.11
N ASP A 15 -16.22 -5.68 9.58
CA ASP A 15 -17.21 -4.62 9.35
C ASP A 15 -16.86 -3.33 10.11
N GLU A 16 -16.44 -3.44 11.37
CA GLU A 16 -15.94 -2.28 12.15
C GLU A 16 -14.69 -1.66 11.50
N HIS A 17 -13.78 -2.51 11.01
CA HIS A 17 -12.59 -2.04 10.31
C HIS A 17 -12.95 -1.33 9.00
N LEU A 18 -13.85 -1.89 8.20
CA LEU A 18 -14.31 -1.27 6.97
C LEU A 18 -15.05 0.05 7.23
N ALA A 19 -15.87 0.11 8.28
CA ALA A 19 -16.54 1.33 8.71
C ALA A 19 -15.52 2.43 9.10
N TYR A 20 -14.46 2.07 9.81
CA TYR A 20 -13.35 2.97 10.11
C TYR A 20 -12.68 3.50 8.83
N VAL A 21 -12.35 2.62 7.87
CA VAL A 21 -11.73 3.03 6.60
C VAL A 21 -12.63 3.99 5.82
N ARG A 22 -13.95 3.72 5.78
CA ARG A 22 -14.93 4.60 5.14
C ARG A 22 -14.98 5.97 5.83
N ALA A 23 -15.01 6.02 7.15
CA ALA A 23 -15.02 7.26 7.92
C ALA A 23 -13.72 8.09 7.74
N ARG A 24 -12.59 7.43 7.50
CA ARG A 24 -11.27 8.04 7.24
C ARG A 24 -11.09 8.51 5.79
N SER A 25 -11.95 8.07 4.88
CA SER A 25 -11.82 8.36 3.45
C SER A 25 -11.90 9.87 3.20
N GLY A 26 -10.94 10.39 2.42
CA GLY A 26 -10.80 11.84 2.16
C GLY A 26 -10.00 12.61 3.21
N GLN A 27 -9.76 12.05 4.40
CA GLN A 27 -8.88 12.63 5.42
C GLN A 27 -7.49 11.99 5.45
N ALA A 28 -7.34 10.80 4.85
CA ALA A 28 -6.05 10.17 4.63
C ALA A 28 -6.08 9.12 3.53
N THR A 29 -4.88 8.72 3.15
CA THR A 29 -4.64 7.64 2.21
C THR A 29 -4.43 6.33 2.98
N ILE A 30 -5.44 5.46 2.94
CA ILE A 30 -5.35 4.08 3.47
C ILE A 30 -5.13 3.14 2.30
N SER A 31 -4.11 2.28 2.39
CA SER A 31 -3.83 1.29 1.35
C SER A 31 -4.94 0.27 1.19
N PHE A 32 -5.18 -0.18 -0.04
CA PHE A 32 -6.01 -1.35 -0.29
C PHE A 32 -5.48 -2.62 0.42
N LEU A 33 -4.17 -2.66 0.74
CA LEU A 33 -3.54 -3.75 1.50
C LEU A 33 -3.94 -3.77 2.99
N GLN A 34 -4.56 -2.69 3.48
CA GLN A 34 -5.11 -2.59 4.84
C GLN A 34 -6.63 -2.79 4.88
N LEU A 35 -7.28 -3.05 3.74
CA LEU A 35 -8.70 -3.39 3.70
C LEU A 35 -8.95 -4.84 4.16
N PRO A 36 -10.05 -5.13 4.86
CA PRO A 36 -10.40 -6.50 5.26
C PRO A 36 -10.43 -7.50 4.09
N SER A 37 -10.95 -7.10 2.92
CA SER A 37 -10.97 -7.90 1.69
C SER A 37 -9.59 -8.41 1.25
N TRP A 38 -8.51 -7.68 1.56
CA TRP A 38 -7.15 -8.12 1.25
C TRP A 38 -6.75 -9.41 1.97
N ALA A 39 -7.31 -9.65 3.17
CA ALA A 39 -7.08 -10.89 3.89
C ALA A 39 -7.60 -12.10 3.12
N GLY A 40 -8.76 -11.99 2.46
CA GLY A 40 -9.35 -13.05 1.64
C GLY A 40 -8.49 -13.42 0.43
N ALA A 41 -7.68 -12.49 -0.09
CA ALA A 41 -6.72 -12.76 -1.16
C ALA A 41 -5.50 -13.58 -0.67
N LYS A 42 -5.23 -13.62 0.64
CA LYS A 42 -4.05 -14.26 1.26
C LYS A 42 -4.40 -15.53 2.04
N ALA A 43 -5.04 -16.50 1.38
CA ALA A 43 -5.49 -17.76 1.99
C ALA A 43 -4.45 -18.52 2.85
N GLU A 44 -3.15 -18.41 2.54
CA GLU A 44 -2.06 -19.06 3.28
C GLU A 44 -1.67 -18.34 4.59
N TRP A 45 -2.27 -17.18 4.87
CA TRP A 45 -1.98 -16.37 6.05
C TRP A 45 -3.22 -16.31 6.94
N ALA A 46 -3.03 -16.58 8.23
CA ALA A 46 -4.01 -16.15 9.21
C ALA A 46 -4.02 -14.61 9.24
N HIS A 47 -5.10 -14.01 9.74
CA HIS A 47 -5.23 -12.55 9.76
C HIS A 47 -6.07 -12.09 10.94
N ALA A 48 -5.93 -10.82 11.30
CA ALA A 48 -6.76 -10.15 12.29
C ALA A 48 -6.90 -8.67 11.93
N SER A 49 -8.10 -8.13 12.06
CA SER A 49 -8.33 -6.70 12.11
C SER A 49 -8.14 -6.23 13.56
N LEU A 50 -7.30 -5.22 13.76
CA LEU A 50 -7.03 -4.61 15.06
C LEU A 50 -7.49 -3.16 15.07
N GLY A 51 -8.00 -2.71 16.20
CA GLY A 51 -8.39 -1.32 16.45
C GLY A 51 -7.69 -0.75 17.67
N TRP A 52 -7.37 0.54 17.60
CA TRP A 52 -6.90 1.35 18.73
C TRP A 52 -8.07 2.14 19.30
N PHE A 53 -8.27 2.04 20.61
CA PHE A 53 -9.35 2.70 21.32
C PHE A 53 -8.79 3.70 22.33
N ASP A 54 -9.34 4.91 22.34
CA ASP A 54 -9.04 5.92 23.35
C ASP A 54 -9.80 5.69 24.66
N GLU A 55 -9.65 6.60 25.63
CA GLU A 55 -10.29 6.51 26.95
C GLU A 55 -11.82 6.55 26.89
N SER A 56 -12.40 7.06 25.80
CA SER A 56 -13.85 7.10 25.56
C SER A 56 -14.36 5.87 24.80
N ASP A 57 -13.52 4.85 24.63
CA ASP A 57 -13.76 3.67 23.79
C ASP A 57 -14.06 4.02 22.32
N THR A 58 -13.50 5.14 21.83
CA THR A 58 -13.61 5.53 20.42
C THR A 58 -12.50 4.91 19.60
N LEU A 59 -12.84 4.32 18.45
CA LEU A 59 -11.88 3.75 17.51
C LEU A 59 -11.11 4.86 16.76
N VAL A 60 -9.82 5.02 17.08
CA VAL A 60 -8.96 6.11 16.59
C VAL A 60 -7.82 5.65 15.67
N GLY A 61 -7.70 4.34 15.46
CA GLY A 61 -6.72 3.73 14.56
C GLY A 61 -7.13 2.32 14.19
N ALA A 62 -6.71 1.83 13.02
CA ALA A 62 -6.99 0.46 12.61
C ALA A 62 -5.87 -0.16 11.79
N ALA A 63 -5.85 -1.49 11.76
CA ALA A 63 -4.89 -2.25 10.99
C ALA A 63 -5.41 -3.61 10.57
N LEU A 64 -5.07 -4.01 9.34
CA LEU A 64 -5.08 -5.42 8.96
C LEU A 64 -3.70 -6.02 9.23
N VAL A 65 -3.67 -7.04 10.08
CA VAL A 65 -2.46 -7.81 10.38
C VAL A 65 -2.53 -9.15 9.67
N LEU A 66 -1.53 -9.44 8.83
CA LEU A 66 -1.32 -10.76 8.24
C LEU A 66 -0.34 -11.55 9.13
N LEU A 67 -0.72 -12.76 9.52
CA LEU A 67 0.00 -13.64 10.43
C LEU A 67 0.53 -14.85 9.66
N ARG A 68 1.84 -14.91 9.41
CA ARG A 68 2.50 -16.07 8.79
C ARG A 68 3.03 -16.99 9.87
N GLN A 69 2.45 -18.19 9.97
CA GLN A 69 2.91 -19.20 10.91
C GLN A 69 4.25 -19.79 10.47
N VAL A 70 5.15 -20.02 11.43
CA VAL A 70 6.39 -20.77 11.21
C VAL A 70 6.07 -22.27 11.22
N PRO A 71 6.59 -23.06 10.27
CA PRO A 71 6.34 -24.50 10.25
C PRO A 71 6.65 -25.16 11.60
N LYS A 72 5.73 -26.02 12.05
CA LYS A 72 5.86 -26.86 13.26
C LYS A 72 5.82 -26.12 14.62
N VAL A 73 5.64 -24.80 14.67
CA VAL A 73 5.48 -24.05 15.94
C VAL A 73 4.25 -23.14 15.91
N LYS A 74 3.64 -22.90 17.07
CA LYS A 74 2.51 -21.95 17.23
C LYS A 74 3.01 -20.51 17.42
N ARG A 75 3.94 -20.08 16.55
CA ARG A 75 4.50 -18.72 16.52
C ARG A 75 4.38 -18.17 15.11
N PHE A 76 4.24 -16.85 15.01
CA PHE A 76 4.01 -16.20 13.72
C PHE A 76 4.77 -14.90 13.55
N LEU A 77 5.07 -14.58 12.29
CA LEU A 77 5.47 -13.25 11.86
C LEU A 77 4.20 -12.44 11.64
N ALA A 78 4.04 -11.34 12.38
CA ALA A 78 2.99 -10.37 12.13
C ALA A 78 3.46 -9.36 11.07
N TYR A 79 2.68 -9.16 10.02
CA TYR A 79 3.00 -8.25 8.93
C TYR A 79 1.83 -7.30 8.67
N LEU A 80 2.11 -6.01 8.72
CA LEU A 80 1.17 -4.92 8.44
C LEU A 80 1.64 -4.22 7.14
N PRO A 81 1.27 -4.71 5.95
CA PRO A 81 1.64 -4.10 4.68
C PRO A 81 0.96 -2.73 4.53
N GLU A 82 1.72 -1.66 4.32
CA GLU A 82 1.16 -0.32 4.10
C GLU A 82 0.30 0.21 5.26
N GLY A 83 0.57 -0.28 6.48
CA GLY A 83 -0.11 0.14 7.70
C GLY A 83 0.77 0.02 8.95
N PRO A 84 0.18 0.18 10.15
CA PRO A 84 -1.23 0.50 10.39
C PRO A 84 -1.62 1.94 10.02
N ASP A 85 -2.93 2.23 9.99
CA ASP A 85 -3.44 3.60 9.92
C ASP A 85 -3.56 4.18 11.35
N ILE A 86 -2.51 4.88 11.77
CA ILE A 86 -2.36 5.51 13.09
C ILE A 86 -1.80 6.92 12.92
N ASP A 87 -1.75 7.68 14.01
CA ASP A 87 -1.13 9.01 14.02
C ASP A 87 0.41 8.89 14.11
N TRP A 88 1.04 8.68 12.96
CA TRP A 88 2.49 8.48 12.87
C TRP A 88 3.31 9.71 13.27
N THR A 89 2.82 10.90 12.92
CA THR A 89 3.53 12.16 13.14
C THR A 89 3.18 12.80 14.49
N GLY A 90 2.03 12.42 15.07
CA GLY A 90 1.46 13.06 16.26
C GLY A 90 0.59 14.28 15.92
N GLU A 91 0.40 14.59 14.64
CA GLU A 91 -0.34 15.78 14.19
C GLU A 91 -1.83 15.70 14.54
N ARG A 92 -2.41 14.49 14.50
CA ARG A 92 -3.85 14.30 14.72
C ARG A 92 -4.23 14.32 16.21
N THR A 93 -3.36 13.81 17.07
CA THR A 93 -3.69 13.50 18.47
C THR A 93 -2.71 14.08 19.49
N GLY A 94 -1.52 14.51 19.05
CA GLY A 94 -0.44 14.93 19.95
C GLY A 94 0.23 13.79 20.73
N LEU A 95 -0.21 12.55 20.54
CA LEU A 95 0.34 11.39 21.22
C LEU A 95 1.71 10.99 20.64
N ASP A 96 2.61 10.54 21.51
CA ASP A 96 3.87 9.96 21.08
C ASP A 96 3.63 8.62 20.36
N LEU A 97 4.51 8.29 19.41
CA LEU A 97 4.43 7.07 18.62
C LEU A 97 4.50 5.80 19.50
N ALA A 98 5.16 5.90 20.67
CA ALA A 98 5.18 4.84 21.68
C ALA A 98 3.76 4.43 22.11
N ALA A 99 2.87 5.40 22.33
CA ALA A 99 1.48 5.17 22.77
C ALA A 99 0.68 4.35 21.76
N TRP A 100 1.06 4.38 20.48
CA TRP A 100 0.44 3.56 19.43
C TRP A 100 1.10 2.18 19.30
N LEU A 101 2.43 2.10 19.33
CA LEU A 101 3.16 0.89 18.97
C LEU A 101 3.37 -0.09 20.13
N GLU A 102 3.46 0.39 21.37
CA GLU A 102 3.58 -0.48 22.54
C GLU A 102 2.37 -1.38 22.76
N PRO A 103 1.11 -0.88 22.78
CA PRO A 103 -0.05 -1.76 22.95
C PRO A 103 -0.23 -2.72 21.78
N LEU A 104 0.16 -2.32 20.55
CA LEU A 104 0.21 -3.22 19.39
C LEU A 104 1.21 -4.37 19.63
N ALA A 105 2.44 -4.05 20.04
CA ALA A 105 3.46 -5.05 20.31
C ALA A 105 3.05 -6.01 21.43
N GLN A 106 2.43 -5.49 22.51
CA GLN A 106 1.89 -6.29 23.60
C GLN A 106 0.78 -7.24 23.11
N HIS A 107 -0.20 -6.73 22.36
CA HIS A 107 -1.28 -7.54 21.79
C HIS A 107 -0.74 -8.65 20.89
N LEU A 108 0.15 -8.31 19.95
CA LEU A 108 0.73 -9.27 19.01
C LEU A 108 1.59 -10.32 19.72
N LYS A 109 2.36 -9.92 20.73
CA LYS A 109 3.13 -10.86 21.57
C LYS A 109 2.21 -11.83 22.30
N ALA A 110 1.09 -11.35 22.86
CA ALA A 110 0.14 -12.17 23.61
C ALA A 110 -0.49 -13.27 22.73
N ILE A 111 -0.76 -12.97 21.46
CA ILE A 111 -1.30 -13.98 20.53
C ILE A 111 -0.21 -14.93 19.98
N GLY A 112 1.08 -14.57 20.09
CA GLY A 112 2.20 -15.45 19.74
C GLY A 112 3.10 -14.96 18.61
N ALA A 113 3.06 -13.67 18.28
CA ALA A 113 3.98 -13.08 17.32
C ALA A 113 5.41 -13.06 17.89
N PHE A 114 6.39 -13.53 17.11
CA PHE A 114 7.81 -13.45 17.48
C PHE A 114 8.50 -12.22 16.88
N ALA A 115 7.92 -11.65 15.83
CA ALA A 115 8.39 -10.45 15.16
C ALA A 115 7.21 -9.71 14.53
N VAL A 116 7.35 -8.40 14.40
CA VAL A 116 6.40 -7.52 13.71
C VAL A 116 7.14 -6.81 12.57
N LYS A 117 6.59 -6.87 11.37
CA LYS A 117 7.05 -6.12 10.20
C LYS A 117 5.99 -5.08 9.86
N LEU A 118 6.41 -3.82 9.79
CA LEU A 118 5.57 -2.69 9.40
C LEU A 118 6.01 -2.18 8.03
N GLY A 119 5.06 -1.66 7.25
CA GLY A 119 5.37 -0.85 6.08
C GLY A 119 4.58 0.45 6.14
N PRO A 120 4.98 1.46 6.93
CA PRO A 120 4.18 2.68 7.08
C PRO A 120 4.05 3.44 5.76
N MET A 121 2.86 3.97 5.47
CA MET A 121 2.60 4.84 4.31
C MET A 121 2.95 6.32 4.60
N VAL A 122 4.04 6.56 5.29
CA VAL A 122 4.48 7.90 5.66
C VAL A 122 5.43 8.43 4.59
N ALA A 123 4.92 9.26 3.68
CA ALA A 123 5.73 9.91 2.67
C ALA A 123 6.67 10.93 3.33
N VAL A 124 7.96 10.82 3.05
CA VAL A 124 8.98 11.71 3.66
C VAL A 124 9.55 12.73 2.67
N ARG A 125 9.45 12.43 1.38
CA ARG A 125 9.98 13.24 0.27
C ARG A 125 9.15 13.03 -0.98
N ARG A 126 9.12 14.06 -1.83
CA ARG A 126 8.53 14.00 -3.17
C ARG A 126 9.45 14.69 -4.17
N TRP A 127 9.40 14.18 -5.40
CA TRP A 127 10.03 14.77 -6.57
C TRP A 127 8.99 14.90 -7.67
N ASP A 128 9.02 16.02 -8.39
CA ASP A 128 8.26 16.23 -9.60
C ASP A 128 9.02 15.71 -10.82
N ALA A 129 8.27 15.39 -11.88
CA ALA A 129 8.82 14.73 -13.05
C ALA A 129 9.90 15.57 -13.75
N ASP A 130 9.80 16.91 -13.70
CA ASP A 130 10.74 17.79 -14.39
C ASP A 130 12.09 17.88 -13.66
N THR A 131 12.08 17.90 -12.32
CA THR A 131 13.29 17.79 -11.50
C THR A 131 14.06 16.50 -11.80
N LEU A 132 13.34 15.37 -11.91
CA LEU A 132 13.96 14.10 -12.24
C LEU A 132 14.50 14.05 -13.68
N LYS A 133 13.77 14.60 -14.65
CA LYS A 133 14.23 14.67 -16.05
C LYS A 133 15.49 15.53 -16.17
N ALA A 134 15.56 16.66 -15.48
CA ALA A 134 16.73 17.53 -15.47
C ALA A 134 17.96 16.79 -14.91
N ALA A 135 17.81 16.15 -13.75
CA ALA A 135 18.90 15.40 -13.13
C ALA A 135 19.36 14.19 -13.97
N ILE A 136 18.44 13.53 -14.70
CA ILE A 136 18.81 12.48 -15.67
C ILE A 136 19.59 13.07 -16.86
N ALA A 137 19.14 14.20 -17.40
CA ALA A 137 19.81 14.85 -18.54
C ALA A 137 21.22 15.35 -18.18
N GLU A 138 21.42 15.77 -16.94
CA GLU A 138 22.73 16.17 -16.38
C GLU A 138 23.62 14.96 -16.02
N GLY A 139 23.08 13.75 -16.02
CA GLY A 139 23.80 12.54 -15.62
C GLY A 139 24.03 12.42 -14.10
N SER A 140 23.36 13.24 -13.28
CA SER A 140 23.52 13.28 -11.82
C SER A 140 22.57 12.32 -11.06
N ALA A 141 21.55 11.78 -11.74
CA ALA A 141 20.51 10.94 -11.14
C ALA A 141 20.83 9.42 -11.15
N HIS A 142 21.93 8.97 -10.53
CA HIS A 142 22.20 7.52 -10.44
C HIS A 142 21.29 6.82 -9.43
N ARG A 143 20.86 7.53 -8.38
CA ARG A 143 19.80 7.10 -7.45
C ARG A 143 18.86 8.27 -7.17
N LEU A 144 17.58 7.99 -6.98
CA LEU A 144 16.58 9.02 -6.68
C LEU A 144 16.94 9.86 -5.43
N ARG A 145 17.54 9.23 -4.42
CA ARG A 145 18.00 9.90 -3.19
C ARG A 145 19.18 10.88 -3.38
N GLU A 146 19.85 10.84 -4.53
CA GLU A 146 20.95 11.74 -4.86
C GLU A 146 20.42 13.04 -5.50
N VAL A 147 19.18 13.03 -5.98
CA VAL A 147 18.49 14.21 -6.48
C VAL A 147 17.84 14.94 -5.32
N ALA A 148 18.05 16.26 -5.23
CA ALA A 148 17.37 17.08 -4.23
C ALA A 148 15.84 16.95 -4.37
N PRO A 149 15.10 16.66 -3.29
CA PRO A 149 13.64 16.56 -3.36
C PRO A 149 12.99 17.95 -3.49
N ASP A 150 11.89 18.01 -4.23
CA ASP A 150 11.06 19.21 -4.37
C ASP A 150 10.28 19.50 -3.08
N GLU A 151 9.81 18.44 -2.40
CA GLU A 151 9.16 18.54 -1.09
C GLU A 151 9.80 17.57 -0.10
N THR A 152 9.92 18.00 1.15
CA THR A 152 10.37 17.18 2.28
C THR A 152 9.49 17.48 3.48
N TRP A 153 9.04 16.45 4.19
CA TRP A 153 8.23 16.58 5.40
C TRP A 153 9.07 16.24 6.64
N PRO A 154 9.52 17.24 7.43
CA PRO A 154 10.41 17.01 8.57
C PRO A 154 9.81 16.09 9.64
N ASP A 155 8.53 16.25 9.97
CA ASP A 155 7.87 15.41 10.97
C ASP A 155 7.74 13.96 10.52
N ALA A 156 7.47 13.74 9.24
CA ALA A 156 7.46 12.43 8.62
C ALA A 156 8.86 11.78 8.63
N LEU A 157 9.91 12.56 8.38
CA LEU A 157 11.30 12.09 8.50
C LEU A 157 11.63 11.67 9.92
N ALA A 158 11.18 12.43 10.92
CA ALA A 158 11.42 12.15 12.33
C ALA A 158 10.79 10.82 12.79
N VAL A 159 9.74 10.32 12.10
CA VAL A 159 9.14 9.01 12.39
C VAL A 159 10.19 7.89 12.36
N ALA A 160 11.13 7.92 11.41
CA ALA A 160 12.18 6.90 11.32
C ALA A 160 13.12 6.92 12.53
N ASP A 161 13.42 8.11 13.06
CA ASP A 161 14.27 8.26 14.25
C ASP A 161 13.52 7.83 15.52
N ARG A 162 12.23 8.21 15.64
CA ARG A 162 11.35 7.76 16.74
C ARG A 162 11.20 6.24 16.74
N LEU A 163 11.01 5.62 15.59
CA LEU A 163 10.98 4.16 15.45
C LEU A 163 12.29 3.51 15.93
N ARG A 164 13.45 4.05 15.55
CA ARG A 164 14.75 3.54 16.03
C ARG A 164 14.92 3.69 17.54
N ALA A 165 14.48 4.81 18.11
CA ALA A 165 14.50 5.04 19.56
C ALA A 165 13.62 4.01 20.32
N LEU A 166 12.51 3.60 19.71
CA LEU A 166 11.64 2.52 20.21
C LEU A 166 12.16 1.10 19.92
N GLY A 167 13.36 0.97 19.36
CA GLY A 167 13.99 -0.33 19.08
C GLY A 167 13.60 -0.99 17.76
N TRP A 168 12.86 -0.31 16.89
CA TRP A 168 12.54 -0.82 15.55
C TRP A 168 13.75 -0.71 14.62
N THR A 169 13.96 -1.75 13.80
CA THR A 169 15.05 -1.76 12.81
C THR A 169 14.51 -1.56 11.40
N GLN A 170 15.06 -0.60 10.67
CA GLN A 170 14.79 -0.44 9.24
C GLN A 170 15.78 -1.28 8.43
N LYS A 171 15.28 -2.11 7.50
CA LYS A 171 16.16 -2.81 6.55
C LYS A 171 16.77 -1.81 5.57
N ALA A 172 18.05 -1.99 5.23
CA ALA A 172 18.70 -1.17 4.22
C ALA A 172 17.97 -1.32 2.87
N ASP A 173 17.92 -0.23 2.11
CA ASP A 173 17.52 -0.28 0.71
C ASP A 173 18.67 -0.89 -0.08
N THR A 174 18.49 -2.12 -0.58
CA THR A 174 19.52 -2.83 -1.33
C THR A 174 19.54 -2.42 -2.81
N GLY A 175 18.64 -1.54 -3.26
CA GLY A 175 18.55 -1.11 -4.67
C GLY A 175 18.11 -2.19 -5.66
N ALA A 176 17.95 -3.43 -5.19
CA ALA A 176 17.32 -4.50 -5.95
C ALA A 176 15.81 -4.24 -5.95
N GLY A 177 15.30 -3.76 -7.08
CA GLY A 177 13.86 -3.58 -7.28
C GLY A 177 13.07 -4.85 -6.95
N PHE A 178 11.85 -4.65 -6.45
CA PHE A 178 10.83 -5.70 -6.25
C PHE A 178 11.24 -6.89 -5.35
N GLY A 179 11.90 -6.65 -4.22
CA GLY A 179 12.02 -7.68 -3.16
C GLY A 179 10.68 -8.05 -2.51
N ASP A 180 10.69 -8.91 -1.48
CA ASP A 180 9.52 -9.29 -0.62
C ASP A 180 8.99 -8.11 0.25
N VAL A 181 9.10 -6.88 -0.26
CA VAL A 181 8.79 -5.62 0.42
C VAL A 181 8.06 -4.70 -0.55
N GLN A 182 7.25 -3.81 0.01
CA GLN A 182 6.60 -2.78 -0.78
C GLN A 182 7.65 -1.80 -1.33
N PRO A 183 7.46 -1.30 -2.57
CA PRO A 183 8.34 -0.30 -3.14
C PRO A 183 8.33 0.96 -2.27
N ARG A 184 9.51 1.53 -2.03
CA ARG A 184 9.65 2.79 -1.27
C ARG A 184 9.40 4.03 -2.11
N TYR A 185 9.51 3.88 -3.43
CA TYR A 185 9.33 4.93 -4.41
C TYR A 185 8.17 4.54 -5.30
N VAL A 186 7.17 5.41 -5.37
CA VAL A 186 5.96 5.21 -6.17
C VAL A 186 5.73 6.45 -7.03
N PHE A 187 5.28 6.23 -8.26
CA PHE A 187 4.81 7.32 -9.12
C PHE A 187 3.32 7.53 -8.86
N GLN A 188 2.93 8.76 -8.55
CA GLN A 188 1.53 9.14 -8.35
C GLN A 188 1.15 10.23 -9.35
N VAL A 189 -0.01 10.07 -9.99
CA VAL A 189 -0.58 11.07 -10.87
C VAL A 189 -1.74 11.73 -10.11
N PRO A 190 -1.64 13.02 -9.73
CA PRO A 190 -2.74 13.70 -9.07
C PRO A 190 -3.91 13.87 -10.04
N LEU A 191 -5.10 13.43 -9.61
CA LEU A 191 -6.33 13.48 -10.42
C LEU A 191 -7.34 14.53 -9.92
N VAL A 192 -7.28 14.90 -8.65
CA VAL A 192 -8.24 15.84 -8.04
C VAL A 192 -8.21 17.19 -8.77
N GLY A 193 -9.39 17.65 -9.21
CA GLY A 193 -9.55 18.93 -9.89
C GLY A 193 -9.07 18.96 -11.33
N ARG A 194 -8.79 17.81 -11.96
CA ARG A 194 -8.29 17.73 -13.34
C ARG A 194 -9.28 17.01 -14.25
N THR A 195 -9.44 17.55 -15.45
CA THR A 195 -10.16 16.89 -16.54
C THR A 195 -9.27 15.87 -17.26
N GLU A 196 -9.87 15.02 -18.10
CA GLU A 196 -9.12 14.12 -18.98
C GLU A 196 -8.19 14.90 -19.93
N ASP A 197 -8.63 16.06 -20.44
CA ASP A 197 -7.82 16.93 -21.28
C ASP A 197 -6.61 17.51 -20.52
N ASP A 198 -6.80 17.92 -19.26
CA ASP A 198 -5.70 18.37 -18.40
C ASP A 198 -4.68 17.25 -18.16
N LEU A 199 -5.17 16.02 -17.95
CA LEU A 199 -4.32 14.83 -17.77
C LEU A 199 -3.53 14.54 -19.04
N LEU A 200 -4.21 14.45 -20.18
CA LEU A 200 -3.58 14.17 -21.47
C LEU A 200 -2.54 15.25 -21.81
N ALA A 201 -2.84 16.52 -21.56
CA ALA A 201 -1.92 17.63 -21.80
C ALA A 201 -0.62 17.52 -20.98
N SER A 202 -0.69 16.98 -19.76
CA SER A 202 0.49 16.82 -18.89
C SER A 202 1.45 15.70 -19.30
N PHE A 203 1.01 14.76 -20.14
CA PHE A 203 1.89 13.71 -20.63
C PHE A 203 2.89 14.24 -21.66
N ASN A 204 4.04 13.58 -21.82
CA ASN A 204 4.96 13.96 -22.88
C ASN A 204 4.38 13.69 -24.28
N GLN A 205 4.95 14.32 -25.31
CA GLN A 205 4.44 14.24 -26.68
C GLN A 205 4.39 12.80 -27.22
N LEU A 206 5.36 11.95 -26.87
CA LEU A 206 5.39 10.56 -27.32
C LEU A 206 4.21 9.77 -26.76
N TRP A 207 3.91 9.92 -25.47
CA TRP A 207 2.78 9.24 -24.81
C TRP A 207 1.45 9.68 -25.41
N ARG A 208 1.23 10.99 -25.60
CA ARG A 208 0.01 11.49 -26.25
C ARG A 208 -0.17 10.94 -27.66
N ARG A 209 0.91 10.84 -28.44
CA ARG A 209 0.88 10.23 -29.78
C ARG A 209 0.54 8.75 -29.73
N ASN A 210 1.10 8.01 -28.77
CA ASN A 210 0.87 6.57 -28.64
C ASN A 210 -0.56 6.25 -28.19
N ILE A 211 -1.12 7.02 -27.26
CA ILE A 211 -2.54 6.88 -26.85
C ILE A 211 -3.45 7.06 -28.07
N LYS A 212 -3.32 8.19 -28.79
CA LYS A 212 -4.11 8.47 -30.00
C LYS A 212 -3.87 7.44 -31.11
N LYS A 213 -2.67 6.89 -31.20
CA LYS A 213 -2.35 5.85 -32.18
C LYS A 213 -3.08 4.56 -31.84
N ALA A 214 -3.09 4.13 -30.58
CA ALA A 214 -3.81 2.93 -30.16
C ALA A 214 -5.30 3.02 -30.54
N GLU A 215 -5.95 4.15 -30.21
CA GLU A 215 -7.35 4.41 -30.58
C GLU A 215 -7.57 4.36 -32.10
N LYS A 216 -6.75 5.08 -32.88
CA LYS A 216 -6.84 5.09 -34.36
C LYS A 216 -6.53 3.74 -34.99
N SER A 217 -5.72 2.93 -34.33
CA SER A 217 -5.42 1.57 -34.74
C SER A 217 -6.50 0.59 -34.33
N GLY A 218 -7.67 1.02 -33.85
CA GLY A 218 -8.80 0.12 -33.55
C GLY A 218 -8.60 -0.71 -32.29
N VAL A 219 -7.72 -0.28 -31.37
CA VAL A 219 -7.62 -0.92 -30.05
C VAL A 219 -8.81 -0.47 -29.21
N GLU A 220 -9.56 -1.43 -28.70
CA GLU A 220 -10.73 -1.20 -27.85
C GLU A 220 -10.43 -1.60 -26.40
N ILE A 221 -10.84 -0.76 -25.44
CA ILE A 221 -10.75 -1.08 -24.01
C ILE A 221 -12.13 -1.51 -23.52
N THR A 222 -12.21 -2.70 -22.93
CA THR A 222 -13.44 -3.25 -22.34
C THR A 222 -13.25 -3.52 -20.86
N HIS A 223 -14.34 -3.43 -20.10
CA HIS A 223 -14.37 -3.87 -18.71
C HIS A 223 -14.50 -5.40 -18.72
N GLY A 224 -13.47 -6.07 -18.21
CA GLY A 224 -13.45 -7.52 -18.05
C GLY A 224 -14.25 -7.96 -16.83
N THR A 225 -14.63 -9.23 -16.85
CA THR A 225 -15.35 -9.91 -15.78
C THR A 225 -14.45 -10.96 -15.11
N TYR A 226 -14.99 -11.64 -14.08
CA TYR A 226 -14.34 -12.80 -13.49
C TYR A 226 -13.93 -13.86 -14.53
N ASP A 227 -14.76 -14.07 -15.55
CA ASP A 227 -14.54 -15.09 -16.59
C ASP A 227 -13.41 -14.71 -17.56
N ASP A 228 -13.00 -13.45 -17.59
CA ASP A 228 -11.88 -12.97 -18.40
C ASP A 228 -10.52 -13.11 -17.70
N LEU A 229 -10.48 -13.50 -16.41
CA LEU A 229 -9.23 -13.70 -15.68
C LEU A 229 -8.24 -14.68 -16.34
N PRO A 230 -8.66 -15.78 -17.01
CA PRO A 230 -7.75 -16.63 -17.77
C PRO A 230 -7.05 -15.90 -18.91
N ALA A 231 -7.74 -15.01 -19.62
CA ALA A 231 -7.16 -14.24 -20.73
C ALA A 231 -6.12 -13.24 -20.20
N PHE A 232 -6.45 -12.52 -19.12
CA PHE A 232 -5.49 -11.68 -18.39
C PHE A 232 -4.27 -12.51 -17.93
N HIS A 233 -4.51 -13.69 -17.34
CA HIS A 233 -3.46 -14.52 -16.77
C HIS A 233 -2.47 -15.02 -17.82
N ALA A 234 -2.96 -15.39 -19.02
CA ALA A 234 -2.09 -15.75 -20.14
C ALA A 234 -1.10 -14.61 -20.49
N ILE A 235 -1.59 -13.38 -20.65
CA ILE A 235 -0.75 -12.20 -20.93
C ILE A 235 0.22 -11.92 -19.78
N TYR A 236 -0.23 -12.08 -18.54
CA TYR A 236 0.60 -11.92 -17.34
C TYR A 236 1.74 -12.95 -17.29
N VAL A 237 1.48 -14.21 -17.64
CA VAL A 237 2.52 -15.26 -17.71
C VAL A 237 3.52 -14.97 -18.82
N GLU A 238 3.07 -14.60 -20.02
CA GLU A 238 3.97 -14.21 -21.11
C GLU A 238 4.87 -13.02 -20.73
N THR A 239 4.29 -12.04 -20.03
CA THR A 239 5.04 -10.90 -19.48
C THR A 239 6.08 -11.36 -18.46
N ALA A 240 5.71 -12.28 -17.55
CA ALA A 240 6.64 -12.83 -16.55
C ALA A 240 7.80 -13.61 -17.18
N LEU A 241 7.53 -14.38 -18.24
CA LEU A 241 8.55 -15.10 -18.99
C LEU A 241 9.51 -14.13 -19.70
N ARG A 242 8.97 -13.13 -20.41
CA ARG A 242 9.76 -12.12 -21.11
C ARG A 242 10.64 -11.31 -20.15
N ASP A 243 10.08 -10.88 -19.02
CA ASP A 243 10.71 -9.97 -18.07
C ASP A 243 11.43 -10.72 -16.93
N ARG A 244 11.41 -12.06 -16.96
CA ARG A 244 12.12 -12.99 -16.06
C ARG A 244 11.79 -12.85 -14.57
N PHE A 245 10.51 -12.71 -14.24
CA PHE A 245 10.03 -12.80 -12.86
C PHE A 245 9.12 -14.01 -12.65
N THR A 246 8.90 -14.41 -11.38
CA THR A 246 8.01 -15.54 -11.05
C THR A 246 6.54 -15.09 -11.03
N PRO A 247 5.68 -15.61 -11.91
CA PRO A 247 4.26 -15.22 -11.92
C PRO A 247 3.49 -15.85 -10.75
N ARG A 248 2.46 -15.14 -10.27
CA ARG A 248 1.40 -15.76 -9.46
C ARG A 248 0.49 -16.64 -10.34
N GLY A 249 -0.01 -17.74 -9.78
CA GLY A 249 -0.98 -18.60 -10.47
C GLY A 249 -2.37 -17.97 -10.57
N LEU A 250 -3.17 -18.37 -11.56
CA LEU A 250 -4.53 -17.87 -11.83
C LEU A 250 -5.42 -17.86 -10.57
N ALA A 251 -5.35 -18.92 -9.76
CA ALA A 251 -6.14 -19.07 -8.55
C ALA A 251 -5.91 -17.93 -7.53
N TYR A 252 -4.75 -17.26 -7.56
CA TYR A 252 -4.50 -16.07 -6.75
C TYR A 252 -5.43 -14.91 -7.13
N PHE A 253 -5.53 -14.61 -8.43
CA PHE A 253 -6.36 -13.52 -8.95
C PHE A 253 -7.85 -13.82 -8.81
N GLN A 254 -8.25 -15.08 -9.00
CA GLN A 254 -9.62 -15.53 -8.78
C GLN A 254 -10.07 -15.37 -7.32
N ARG A 255 -9.19 -15.67 -6.34
CA ARG A 255 -9.49 -15.41 -4.92
C ARG A 255 -9.54 -13.92 -4.62
N MET A 256 -8.60 -13.15 -5.18
CA MET A 256 -8.56 -11.69 -5.03
C MET A 256 -9.85 -11.05 -5.53
N TRP A 257 -10.32 -11.41 -6.74
CA TRP A 257 -11.58 -10.94 -7.30
C TRP A 257 -12.75 -11.18 -6.36
N ARG A 258 -12.98 -12.46 -5.97
CA ARG A 258 -14.11 -12.83 -5.11
C ARG A 258 -14.08 -12.12 -3.76
N ALA A 259 -12.91 -12.00 -3.14
CA ALA A 259 -12.78 -11.36 -1.84
C ALA A 259 -13.02 -9.85 -1.90
N MET A 260 -12.56 -9.19 -2.97
CA MET A 260 -12.71 -7.75 -3.17
C MET A 260 -14.13 -7.37 -3.59
N GLU A 261 -14.69 -8.08 -4.58
CA GLU A 261 -16.06 -7.88 -5.06
C GLU A 261 -17.11 -8.11 -3.97
N ALA A 262 -16.88 -9.09 -3.08
CA ALA A 262 -17.78 -9.34 -1.94
C ALA A 262 -17.77 -8.20 -0.90
N GLU A 263 -16.68 -7.43 -0.79
CA GLU A 263 -16.62 -6.27 0.08
C GLU A 263 -17.26 -5.04 -0.57
N ASP A 264 -16.94 -4.78 -1.84
CA ASP A 264 -17.50 -3.71 -2.66
C ASP A 264 -17.17 -3.98 -4.16
N PRO A 265 -18.17 -3.92 -5.07
CA PRO A 265 -17.97 -4.22 -6.49
C PRO A 265 -16.97 -3.29 -7.19
N GLU A 266 -16.67 -2.11 -6.65
CA GLU A 266 -15.69 -1.16 -7.21
C GLU A 266 -14.25 -1.40 -6.73
N ARG A 267 -14.02 -2.42 -5.89
CA ARG A 267 -12.68 -2.71 -5.33
C ARG A 267 -11.66 -3.17 -6.35
N LEU A 268 -12.12 -3.81 -7.42
CA LEU A 268 -11.26 -4.36 -8.44
C LEU A 268 -11.95 -4.27 -9.80
N THR A 269 -11.29 -3.60 -10.73
CA THR A 269 -11.71 -3.52 -12.13
C THR A 269 -10.62 -4.11 -13.02
N LEU A 270 -11.01 -4.98 -13.94
CA LEU A 270 -10.14 -5.48 -15.00
C LEU A 270 -10.42 -4.72 -16.30
N TYR A 271 -9.37 -4.18 -16.90
CA TYR A 271 -9.42 -3.57 -18.23
C TYR A 271 -8.71 -4.46 -19.23
N LEU A 272 -9.37 -4.75 -20.35
CA LEU A 272 -8.85 -5.57 -21.44
C LEU A 272 -8.72 -4.73 -22.71
N ALA A 273 -7.52 -4.67 -23.26
CA ALA A 273 -7.28 -4.11 -24.58
C ALA A 273 -7.39 -5.21 -25.65
N ARG A 274 -8.26 -5.01 -26.64
CA ARG A 274 -8.52 -5.95 -27.74
C ARG A 274 -8.27 -5.28 -29.09
N TYR A 275 -7.93 -6.08 -30.10
CA TYR A 275 -7.74 -5.63 -31.47
C TYR A 275 -8.26 -6.72 -32.41
N GLU A 276 -9.26 -6.39 -33.23
CA GLU A 276 -9.92 -7.32 -34.18
C GLU A 276 -10.58 -8.57 -33.53
N GLY A 277 -10.93 -8.51 -32.24
CA GLY A 277 -11.52 -9.62 -31.46
C GLY A 277 -10.69 -9.98 -30.23
#